data_AF-A0A7C5CSR3-F1
#
_entry.id   AF-A0A7C5CSR3-F1
#
_cell.length_a   1.000
_cell.length_b   1.000
_cell.length_c   1.000
_cell.angle_alpha   90.00
_cell.angle_beta   90.00
_cell.angle_gamma   90.00
#
_symmetry.space_group_name_H-M   'P 1'
#
loop_
_entity.id
_entity.type
_entity.pdbx_description
1 polymer ?
#
loop_
_entity_poly.entity_id
_entity_poly.type
_entity_poly.pdbx_seq_one_letter_code
_entity_poly.pdbx_strand_id
1 'polypeptide(L)'
;GACEAICPQKAIKIENAFINFSHGLCIACGLCEYACGLSHPSRPLTLKKAIIPSKYTKDYEPISISHKHICENCGKVFYTKEDNQSLCIICQKEKNLQNMILDLLK
;
A
#
# COMPACT_ATOMS: atom_id res chain seq x y z
N GLY A 1 -0.09 8.72 -5.30
CA GLY A 1 0.91 7.61 -5.30
C GLY A 1 1.19 7.11 -6.71
N ALA A 2 2.21 6.27 -6.95
CA ALA A 2 2.61 5.88 -8.32
C ALA A 2 1.48 5.20 -9.13
N CYS A 3 0.71 4.31 -8.50
CA CYS A 3 -0.43 3.62 -9.13
C CYS A 3 -1.59 4.57 -9.51
N GLU A 4 -1.83 5.62 -8.72
CA GLU A 4 -2.80 6.68 -9.01
C GLU A 4 -2.32 7.57 -10.16
N ALA A 5 -1.04 7.99 -10.13
CA ALA A 5 -0.46 8.87 -11.15
C ALA A 5 -0.41 8.22 -12.54
N ILE A 6 -0.17 6.90 -12.62
CA ILE A 6 -0.05 6.20 -13.91
C ILE A 6 -1.41 5.75 -14.48
N CYS A 7 -2.51 5.82 -13.72
CA CYS A 7 -3.78 5.29 -14.17
C CYS A 7 -4.47 6.24 -15.17
N PRO A 8 -4.53 5.91 -16.48
CA PRO A 8 -5.07 6.84 -17.49
C PRO A 8 -6.57 7.10 -17.33
N GLN A 9 -7.30 6.11 -16.80
CA GLN A 9 -8.75 6.20 -16.58
C GLN A 9 -9.12 6.77 -15.22
N LYS A 10 -8.12 7.14 -14.40
CA LYS A 10 -8.30 7.60 -13.01
C LYS A 10 -9.09 6.61 -12.15
N ALA A 11 -9.03 5.32 -12.47
CA ALA A 11 -9.72 4.26 -11.73
C ALA A 11 -9.15 4.03 -10.33
N ILE A 12 -8.01 4.63 -9.99
CA ILE A 12 -7.38 4.59 -8.67
C ILE A 12 -7.31 6.00 -8.09
N LYS A 13 -7.68 6.16 -6.83
CA LYS A 13 -7.48 7.35 -6.02
C LYS A 13 -6.85 7.00 -4.68
N ILE A 14 -5.97 7.84 -4.18
CA ILE A 14 -5.36 7.67 -2.86
C ILE A 14 -5.82 8.81 -1.97
N GLU A 15 -6.74 8.51 -1.05
CA GLU A 15 -7.37 9.48 -0.16
C GLU A 15 -7.42 8.90 1.26
N ASN A 16 -7.11 9.71 2.27
CA ASN A 16 -7.12 9.31 3.68
C ASN A 16 -6.33 8.01 3.97
N ALA A 17 -5.24 7.77 3.23
CA ALA A 17 -4.43 6.56 3.27
C ALA A 17 -5.13 5.26 2.79
N PHE A 18 -6.29 5.38 2.17
CA PHE A 18 -6.95 4.30 1.45
C PHE A 18 -6.62 4.39 -0.04
N ILE A 19 -6.33 3.24 -0.65
CA ILE A 19 -6.39 3.10 -2.10
C ILE A 19 -7.84 2.79 -2.42
N ASN A 20 -8.50 3.74 -3.09
CA ASN A 20 -9.86 3.62 -3.59
C ASN A 20 -9.82 3.24 -5.06
N PHE A 21 -10.68 2.31 -5.46
CA PHE A 21 -10.69 1.74 -6.80
C PHE A 21 -12.09 1.75 -7.40
N SER A 22 -12.18 2.14 -8.67
CA SER A 22 -13.40 2.09 -9.45
C SER A 22 -13.32 1.02 -10.54
N HIS A 23 -14.14 -0.01 -10.38
CA HIS A 23 -14.23 -1.13 -11.32
C HIS A 23 -14.73 -0.67 -12.69
N GLY A 24 -15.76 0.18 -12.77
CA GLY A 24 -16.33 0.65 -14.04
C GLY A 24 -15.46 1.65 -14.80
N LEU A 25 -14.43 2.23 -14.17
CA LEU A 25 -13.41 3.03 -14.85
C LEU A 25 -12.19 2.20 -15.28
N CYS A 26 -11.98 1.02 -14.69
CA CYS A 26 -10.79 0.22 -14.96
C CYS A 26 -10.90 -0.55 -16.28
N ILE A 27 -10.01 -0.25 -17.23
CA ILE A 27 -9.89 -0.97 -18.52
C ILE A 27 -8.91 -2.16 -18.46
N ALA A 28 -8.54 -2.61 -17.26
CA ALA A 28 -7.63 -3.74 -17.03
C ALA A 28 -6.25 -3.65 -17.73
N CYS A 29 -5.69 -2.44 -17.89
CA CYS A 29 -4.40 -2.22 -18.56
C CYS A 29 -3.15 -2.71 -17.78
N GLY A 30 -3.26 -3.00 -16.48
CA GLY A 30 -2.15 -3.51 -15.66
C GLY A 30 -1.07 -2.49 -15.24
N LEU A 31 -1.12 -1.24 -15.72
CA LEU A 31 -0.09 -0.23 -15.44
C LEU A 31 0.08 0.10 -13.95
N CYS A 32 -1.01 0.09 -13.20
CA CYS A 32 -0.98 0.35 -11.75
C CYS A 32 -0.27 -0.75 -10.96
N GLU A 33 -0.47 -2.02 -11.34
CA GLU A 33 0.19 -3.17 -10.73
C GLU A 33 1.68 -3.18 -11.09
N TYR A 34 2.02 -2.88 -12.35
CA TYR A 34 3.40 -2.73 -12.80
C TYR A 34 4.17 -1.64 -12.03
N ALA A 35 3.60 -0.43 -11.95
CA ALA A 35 4.21 0.68 -11.21
C ALA A 35 4.39 0.36 -9.72
N CYS A 36 3.42 -0.36 -9.14
CA CYS A 36 3.52 -0.80 -7.75
C CYS A 36 4.62 -1.85 -7.57
N GLY A 37 4.77 -2.80 -8.50
CA GLY A 37 5.84 -3.80 -8.48
C GLY A 37 7.25 -3.22 -8.51
N LEU A 38 7.46 -2.13 -9.27
CA LEU A 38 8.74 -1.42 -9.28
C LEU A 38 9.05 -0.77 -7.92
N SER A 39 8.04 -0.20 -7.25
CA SER A 39 8.22 0.53 -5.99
C SER A 39 8.19 -0.37 -4.76
N HIS A 40 7.44 -1.48 -4.82
CA HIS A 40 7.15 -2.39 -3.71
C HIS A 40 7.28 -3.87 -4.15
N PRO A 41 8.47 -4.32 -4.56
CA PRO A 41 8.66 -5.65 -5.15
C PRO A 41 8.25 -6.81 -4.23
N SER A 42 8.36 -6.64 -2.91
CA SER A 42 7.98 -7.69 -1.95
C SER A 42 6.47 -7.81 -1.71
N ARG A 43 5.70 -6.74 -1.95
CA ARG A 43 4.25 -6.67 -1.66
C ARG A 43 3.56 -5.71 -2.64
N PRO A 44 3.53 -6.04 -3.94
CA PRO A 44 2.89 -5.19 -4.94
C PRO A 44 1.37 -5.15 -4.74
N LEU A 45 0.75 -4.08 -5.22
CA LEU A 45 -0.69 -4.01 -5.41
C LEU A 45 -1.10 -5.05 -6.46
N THR A 46 -2.14 -5.81 -6.14
CA THR A 46 -2.77 -6.75 -7.08
C THR A 46 -4.27 -6.50 -7.07
N LEU A 47 -4.83 -6.17 -8.23
CA LEU A 47 -6.25 -5.87 -8.38
C LEU A 47 -7.00 -7.15 -8.77
N LYS A 48 -8.02 -7.51 -7.96
CA LYS A 48 -8.94 -8.58 -8.35
C LYS A 48 -9.83 -8.08 -9.49
N LYS A 49 -9.70 -8.69 -10.66
CA LYS A 49 -10.61 -8.46 -11.79
C LYS A 49 -12.01 -8.91 -11.36
N ALA A 50 -12.94 -7.97 -11.20
CA ALA A 50 -14.33 -8.35 -10.91
C ALA A 50 -15.00 -8.83 -12.21
N ILE A 51 -15.40 -10.10 -12.21
CA ILE A 51 -16.32 -10.67 -13.22
C ILE A 51 -17.74 -10.65 -12.62
N ILE A 52 -18.09 -9.54 -11.97
CA ILE A 52 -19.41 -9.38 -11.36
C ILE A 52 -20.03 -8.14 -12.01
N PRO A 53 -21.07 -8.31 -12.86
CA PRO A 53 -21.71 -7.18 -13.54
C PRO A 53 -22.18 -6.08 -12.59
N SER A 54 -22.63 -6.43 -11.38
CA SER A 54 -23.06 -5.46 -10.37
C SER A 54 -21.94 -4.57 -9.84
N LYS A 55 -20.67 -4.96 -10.01
CA LYS A 55 -19.51 -4.14 -9.65
C LYS A 55 -19.06 -3.19 -10.77
N TYR A 56 -19.63 -3.25 -11.97
CA TYR A 56 -19.28 -2.34 -13.08
C TYR A 56 -19.94 -0.96 -12.94
N THR A 57 -19.79 -0.34 -11.77
CA THR A 57 -20.19 1.05 -11.53
C THR A 57 -18.97 1.96 -11.53
N LYS A 58 -19.19 3.26 -11.72
CA LYS A 58 -18.12 4.29 -11.64
C LYS A 58 -17.80 4.69 -10.19
N ASP A 59 -18.41 4.02 -9.22
CA ASP A 59 -18.19 4.31 -7.81
C ASP A 59 -16.79 3.85 -7.39
N TYR A 60 -16.30 4.41 -6.29
CA TYR A 60 -15.03 4.06 -5.70
C TYR A 60 -15.26 3.25 -4.42
N GLU A 61 -14.56 2.13 -4.29
CA GLU A 61 -14.52 1.34 -3.07
C GLU A 61 -13.08 1.21 -2.54
N PRO A 62 -12.87 1.18 -1.22
CA PRO A 62 -11.54 0.98 -0.66
C PRO A 62 -11.08 -0.45 -0.92
N ILE A 63 -9.92 -0.61 -1.56
CA ILE A 63 -9.27 -1.91 -1.86
C ILE A 63 -8.05 -2.17 -1.00
N SER A 64 -7.61 -1.19 -0.23
CA SER A 64 -6.60 -1.36 0.80
C SER A 64 -6.98 -0.55 2.04
N ILE A 65 -6.97 -1.21 3.19
CA ILE A 65 -7.04 -0.55 4.48
C ILE A 65 -5.61 -0.32 4.94
N SER A 66 -5.29 0.89 5.38
CA SER A 66 -4.03 1.19 6.06
C SER A 66 -4.33 2.10 7.24
N HIS A 67 -3.91 1.66 8.41
CA HIS A 67 -4.06 2.38 9.67
C HIS A 67 -2.93 3.39 9.81
N LYS A 68 -3.29 4.57 10.30
CA LYS A 68 -2.36 5.66 10.57
C LYS A 68 -1.76 5.47 11.96
N HIS A 69 -0.44 5.44 12.04
CA HIS A 69 0.31 5.34 13.29
C HIS A 69 1.33 6.47 13.41
N ILE A 70 1.76 6.76 14.64
CA ILE A 70 2.89 7.62 14.94
C ILE A 70 4.00 6.72 15.48
N CYS A 71 5.18 6.78 14.87
CA CYS A 71 6.32 5.93 15.29
C CYS A 71 6.77 6.31 16.70
N GLU A 72 6.79 5.35 17.62
CA GLU A 72 7.23 5.57 19.00
C GLU A 72 8.70 6.02 19.12
N ASN A 73 9.54 5.65 18.13
CA ASN A 73 10.97 5.99 18.15
C ASN A 73 11.28 7.36 17.55
N CYS A 74 10.69 7.69 16.39
CA CYS A 74 11.06 8.90 15.64
C CYS A 74 9.94 9.93 15.47
N GLY A 75 8.74 9.67 15.99
CA GLY A 75 7.59 10.56 15.91
C GLY A 75 6.99 10.74 14.51
N LYS A 76 7.56 10.10 13.46
CA LYS A 76 7.03 10.20 12.09
C LYS A 76 5.69 9.46 11.97
N VAL A 77 4.75 10.08 11.26
CA VAL A 77 3.52 9.43 10.82
C VAL A 77 3.88 8.35 9.79
N PHE A 78 3.33 7.15 9.95
CA PHE A 78 3.44 6.08 8.97
C PHE A 78 2.11 5.33 8.86
N TYR A 79 1.98 4.54 7.80
CA TYR A 79 0.77 3.78 7.51
C TYR A 79 1.12 2.30 7.37
N THR A 80 0.31 1.44 7.96
CA THR A 80 0.50 -0.01 7.88
C THR A 80 -0.85 -0.74 7.90
N LYS A 81 -0.85 -2.01 7.48
CA LYS A 81 -2.00 -2.90 7.63
C LYS A 81 -2.08 -3.50 9.05
N GLU A 82 -1.01 -3.42 9.82
CA GLU A 82 -0.89 -4.03 11.15
C GLU A 82 -1.33 -3.03 12.23
N ASP A 83 -2.44 -3.32 12.91
CA ASP A 83 -3.01 -2.45 13.95
C ASP A 83 -2.07 -2.22 15.14
N ASN A 84 -1.16 -3.17 15.39
CA ASN A 84 -0.26 -3.14 16.55
C ASN A 84 1.18 -2.76 16.19
N GLN A 85 1.43 -2.25 14.99
CA GLN A 85 2.78 -1.83 14.63
C GLN A 85 3.11 -0.47 15.26
N SER A 86 4.08 -0.45 16.17
CA SER A 86 4.49 0.79 16.87
C SER A 86 5.70 1.50 16.25
N LEU A 87 6.47 0.81 15.40
CA LEU A 87 7.66 1.35 14.74
C LEU A 87 7.47 1.46 13.23
N CYS A 88 7.89 2.60 12.64
CA CYS A 88 7.93 2.75 11.20
C CYS A 88 8.98 1.82 10.57
N ILE A 89 8.86 1.55 9.27
CA ILE A 89 9.73 0.58 8.56
C ILE A 89 11.23 0.91 8.66
N ILE A 90 11.58 2.20 8.80
CA ILE A 90 12.97 2.64 8.93
C ILE A 90 13.49 2.23 10.32
N CYS A 91 12.82 2.66 11.39
CA CYS A 91 13.22 2.34 12.76
C CYS A 91 13.15 0.83 13.06
N GLN A 92 12.21 0.11 12.43
CA GLN A 92 12.15 -1.36 12.53
C GLN A 92 13.39 -2.00 11.91
N LYS A 93 13.84 -1.54 10.74
CA LYS A 93 15.06 -2.04 10.09
C LYS A 93 16.31 -1.73 10.91
N GLU A 94 16.42 -0.51 11.45
CA GLU A 94 17.52 -0.11 12.33
C GLU A 94 17.61 -1.02 13.56
N LYS A 95 16.48 -1.23 14.26
CA LYS A 95 16.41 -2.12 15.43
C LYS A 95 16.76 -3.56 15.07
N ASN A 96 16.26 -4.06 13.93
CA ASN A 96 16.59 -5.40 13.46
C ASN A 96 18.09 -5.55 13.19
N LEU A 97 18.72 -4.57 12.55
CA LEU A 97 20.17 -4.58 12.29
C LEU A 97 20.97 -4.57 13.60
N GLN A 98 20.58 -3.73 14.58
CA GLN A 98 21.22 -3.70 15.89
C GLN A 98 21.14 -5.06 16.60
N ASN A 99 19.96 -5.70 16.58
CA ASN A 99 19.78 -7.03 17.16
C ASN A 99 20.67 -8.09 16.47
N MET A 100 20.75 -8.07 15.13
CA MET A 100 21.61 -8.99 14.38
C MET A 100 23.10 -8.82 14.75
N ILE A 101 23.55 -7.58 14.94
CA ILE A 101 24.93 -7.31 15.37
C ILE A 101 25.16 -7.83 16.79
N LEU A 102 24.22 -7.60 17.72
CA LEU A 102 24.30 -8.08 19.10
C LEU A 102 24.37 -9.60 19.19
N ASP A 103 23.64 -10.31 18.33
CA ASP A 103 23.65 -11.78 18.31
C ASP A 103 24.96 -12.36 17.75
N LEU A 104 25.69 -11.63 16.91
CA LEU A 104 27.03 -12.00 16.44
C LEU A 104 28.15 -11.78 17.48
N LEU A 105 27.88 -10.98 18.51
CA LEU A 105 28.82 -10.68 19.59
C LEU A 105 28.66 -11.60 20.82
N LYS A 106 27.67 -12.50 20.80
CA LYS A 106 27.45 -13.55 21.80
C LYS A 106 28.12 -14.85 21.37
#